data_AF-A0A922MSX0-F1
#
_entry.id   AF-A0A922MSX0-F1
#
_cell.length_a   1.000
_cell.length_b   1.000
_cell.length_c   1.000
_cell.angle_alpha   90.00
_cell.angle_beta   90.00
_cell.angle_gamma   90.00
#
_symmetry.space_group_name_H-M   'P 1'
#
loop_
_entity.id
_entity.type
_entity.pdbx_description
1 polymer ?
#
loop_
_entity_poly.entity_id
_entity_poly.type
_entity_poly.pdbx_seq_one_letter_code
_entity_poly.pdbx_strand_id
1 'polypeptide(L)'
;MRWDGYYNLSSINAWIDDLAAEYPKIVTVITGGTSYEGRTIKGLRISHGQGRRVIFLEGGIHSREWISPATVNYITNELLTSDNEETKFAAHNFDWYIFPVTNPDGYVWSFENFRMWRKNRRPVGEHFGIDLNRNWDNNWMVEGASSNPARDDYAGAEPFSEPETKSLSEFIASIGDRIDMYLSFHSYSQMLLLPFGNTTAPLANYHDAREIGIRAMGALSVKYGTQYRTGNIAETIYLATGGSVDWVKEELKVPLVYCYELRDNGTYGFVLPPAQILPNNLEVMDSILELIFQARRFGYLQSSGYSVNASLVFIVAALLAKFLQD
;
A
#
# COMPACT_ATOMS: atom_id res chain seq x y z
N MET A 1 1.06 -20.75 0.39
CA MET A 1 2.32 -20.08 0.79
C MET A 1 2.58 -20.35 2.27
N ARG A 2 3.83 -20.42 2.77
CA ARG A 2 4.15 -20.82 4.17
C ARG A 2 4.84 -19.76 5.05
N TRP A 3 5.03 -18.54 4.55
CA TRP A 3 5.63 -17.41 5.28
C TRP A 3 7.05 -17.63 5.85
N ASP A 4 7.75 -18.65 5.33
CA ASP A 4 9.08 -19.12 5.74
C ASP A 4 10.18 -18.79 4.70
N GLY A 5 9.83 -18.10 3.62
CA GLY A 5 10.70 -17.82 2.49
C GLY A 5 10.12 -16.77 1.53
N TYR A 6 10.99 -16.24 0.68
CA TYR A 6 10.59 -15.34 -0.40
C TYR A 6 10.28 -16.17 -1.66
N TYR A 7 9.14 -15.90 -2.27
CA TYR A 7 8.63 -16.66 -3.42
C TYR A 7 8.86 -15.87 -4.71
N ASN A 8 9.32 -16.55 -5.76
CA ASN A 8 9.50 -15.91 -7.07
C ASN A 8 8.15 -15.55 -7.71
N LEU A 9 8.19 -14.76 -8.79
CA LEU A 9 6.99 -14.26 -9.47
C LEU A 9 6.03 -15.38 -9.90
N SER A 10 6.55 -16.48 -10.45
CA SER A 10 5.70 -17.60 -10.91
C SER A 10 4.96 -18.27 -9.76
N SER A 11 5.60 -18.43 -8.59
CA SER A 11 4.98 -19.02 -7.41
C SER A 11 3.90 -18.11 -6.83
N ILE A 12 4.16 -16.79 -6.79
CA ILE A 12 3.15 -15.80 -6.37
C ILE A 12 1.95 -15.83 -7.32
N ASN A 13 2.19 -15.78 -8.63
CA ASN A 13 1.13 -15.78 -9.64
C ASN A 13 0.30 -17.07 -9.64
N ALA A 14 0.93 -18.23 -9.46
CA ALA A 14 0.22 -19.50 -9.32
C ALA A 14 -0.63 -19.53 -8.05
N TRP A 15 -0.10 -19.02 -6.94
CA TRP A 15 -0.85 -18.94 -5.68
C TRP A 15 -2.08 -18.01 -5.78
N ILE A 16 -1.97 -16.89 -6.52
CA ILE A 16 -3.13 -16.03 -6.82
C ILE A 16 -4.21 -16.81 -7.59
N ASP A 17 -3.81 -17.61 -8.59
CA ASP A 17 -4.74 -18.43 -9.37
C ASP A 17 -5.39 -19.52 -8.50
N ASP A 18 -4.62 -20.16 -7.61
CA ASP A 18 -5.12 -21.15 -6.66
C ASP A 18 -6.16 -20.54 -5.71
N LEU A 19 -5.91 -19.33 -5.18
CA LEU A 19 -6.87 -18.62 -4.32
C LEU A 19 -8.18 -18.29 -5.05
N ALA A 20 -8.10 -17.89 -6.32
CA ALA A 20 -9.29 -17.62 -7.12
C ALA A 20 -10.10 -18.91 -7.40
N ALA A 21 -9.42 -20.05 -7.54
CA ALA A 21 -10.05 -21.34 -7.70
C ALA A 21 -10.67 -21.87 -6.39
N GLU A 22 -10.02 -21.62 -5.25
CA GLU A 22 -10.49 -22.03 -3.92
C GLU A 22 -11.65 -21.17 -3.40
N TYR A 23 -11.62 -19.86 -3.65
CA TYR A 23 -12.60 -18.89 -3.18
C TYR A 23 -13.36 -18.17 -4.33
N PRO A 24 -13.95 -18.88 -5.31
CA PRO A 24 -14.43 -18.31 -6.57
C PRO A 24 -15.63 -17.35 -6.41
N LYS A 25 -16.28 -17.34 -5.23
CA LYS A 25 -17.40 -16.43 -4.94
C LYS A 25 -16.96 -15.04 -4.49
N ILE A 26 -15.73 -14.91 -3.98
CA ILE A 26 -15.25 -13.68 -3.35
C ILE A 26 -13.89 -13.21 -3.90
N VAL A 27 -13.10 -14.10 -4.51
CA VAL A 27 -11.81 -13.77 -5.13
C VAL A 27 -11.96 -13.70 -6.65
N THR A 28 -11.41 -12.66 -7.25
CA THR A 28 -11.31 -12.52 -8.72
C THR A 28 -9.90 -12.10 -9.10
N VAL A 29 -9.26 -12.80 -10.03
CA VAL A 29 -7.98 -12.38 -10.60
C VAL A 29 -8.20 -11.12 -11.42
N ILE A 30 -7.37 -10.10 -11.19
CA ILE A 30 -7.40 -8.83 -11.92
C ILE A 30 -6.04 -8.55 -12.54
N THR A 31 -6.02 -7.74 -13.59
CA THR A 31 -4.81 -7.36 -14.31
C THR A 31 -4.65 -5.85 -14.26
N GLY A 32 -3.53 -5.38 -13.67
CA GLY A 32 -3.16 -3.97 -13.62
C GLY A 32 -2.40 -3.52 -14.87
N GLY A 33 -2.11 -4.45 -15.78
CA GLY A 33 -1.53 -4.22 -17.10
C GLY A 33 -0.41 -5.20 -17.44
N THR A 34 0.54 -4.75 -18.24
CA THR A 34 1.63 -5.57 -18.77
C THR A 34 2.94 -4.78 -18.69
N SER A 35 3.98 -5.41 -18.18
CA SER A 35 5.31 -4.82 -18.05
C SER A 35 6.05 -4.69 -19.38
N TYR A 36 7.21 -4.03 -19.34
CA TYR A 36 8.04 -3.84 -20.52
C TYR A 36 8.43 -5.16 -21.23
N GLU A 37 8.81 -6.18 -20.47
CA GLU A 37 9.17 -7.50 -21.00
C GLU A 37 7.94 -8.42 -21.22
N GLY A 38 6.72 -7.88 -21.15
CA GLY A 38 5.49 -8.59 -21.51
C GLY A 38 4.88 -9.44 -20.40
N ARG A 39 5.25 -9.24 -19.13
CA ARG A 39 4.67 -9.98 -17.99
C ARG A 39 3.43 -9.28 -17.46
N THR A 40 2.41 -10.06 -17.11
CA THR A 40 1.20 -9.54 -16.49
C THR A 40 1.51 -8.96 -15.12
N ILE A 41 1.03 -7.73 -14.86
CA ILE A 41 0.93 -7.17 -13.51
C ILE A 41 -0.33 -7.78 -12.89
N LYS A 42 -0.18 -8.97 -12.31
CA LYS A 42 -1.28 -9.77 -11.78
C LYS A 42 -1.61 -9.32 -10.35
N GLY A 43 -2.90 -9.17 -10.08
CA GLY A 43 -3.43 -8.95 -8.75
C GLY A 43 -4.70 -9.76 -8.53
N LEU A 44 -5.35 -9.51 -7.40
CA LEU A 44 -6.66 -10.06 -7.09
C LEU A 44 -7.55 -9.04 -6.40
N ARG A 45 -8.85 -9.25 -6.55
CA ARG A 45 -9.89 -8.55 -5.80
C ARG A 45 -10.53 -9.51 -4.81
N ILE A 46 -10.64 -9.12 -3.54
CA ILE A 46 -11.48 -9.80 -2.53
C ILE A 46 -12.72 -8.94 -2.29
N SER A 47 -13.91 -9.50 -2.47
CA SER A 47 -15.17 -8.79 -2.30
C SER A 47 -16.29 -9.71 -1.82
N HIS A 48 -16.95 -9.34 -0.72
CA HIS A 48 -18.09 -10.06 -0.15
C HIS A 48 -19.46 -9.51 -0.63
N GLY A 49 -19.49 -8.83 -1.78
CA GLY A 49 -20.71 -8.29 -2.42
C GLY A 49 -20.54 -6.87 -2.98
N GLN A 50 -21.62 -6.26 -3.45
CA GLN A 50 -21.54 -5.06 -4.29
C GLN A 50 -21.45 -3.73 -3.51
N GLY A 51 -20.86 -2.70 -4.14
CA GLY A 51 -20.95 -1.31 -3.70
C GLY A 51 -20.13 -0.93 -2.46
N ARG A 52 -19.17 -1.76 -2.03
CA ARG A 52 -18.28 -1.46 -0.91
C ARG A 52 -17.21 -0.43 -1.29
N ARG A 53 -16.77 0.32 -0.29
CA ARG A 53 -15.58 1.17 -0.38
C ARG A 53 -14.33 0.29 -0.50
N VAL A 54 -13.30 0.82 -1.15
CA VAL A 54 -12.10 0.08 -1.54
C VAL A 54 -10.93 0.42 -0.64
N ILE A 55 -10.21 -0.63 -0.23
CA ILE A 55 -8.84 -0.54 0.28
C ILE A 55 -7.92 -1.14 -0.78
N PHE A 56 -7.00 -0.32 -1.30
CA PHE A 56 -6.08 -0.71 -2.36
C PHE A 56 -4.68 -0.95 -1.80
N LEU A 57 -4.07 -2.09 -2.13
CA LEU A 57 -2.74 -2.49 -1.69
C LEU A 57 -1.86 -2.76 -2.90
N GLU A 58 -0.65 -2.21 -2.87
CA GLU A 58 0.39 -2.63 -3.81
C GLU A 58 1.76 -2.77 -3.15
N GLY A 59 2.56 -3.67 -3.72
CA GLY A 59 3.92 -3.90 -3.29
C GLY A 59 4.83 -4.30 -4.44
N GLY A 60 6.12 -4.39 -4.14
CA GLY A 60 7.13 -4.84 -5.07
C GLY A 60 7.38 -3.89 -6.25
N ILE A 61 7.03 -2.59 -6.14
CA ILE A 61 7.36 -1.60 -7.16
C ILE A 61 8.88 -1.43 -7.31
N HIS A 62 9.62 -1.54 -6.20
CA HIS A 62 11.07 -1.74 -6.22
C HIS A 62 11.40 -3.21 -6.03
N SER A 63 12.09 -3.78 -6.99
CA SER A 63 12.24 -5.24 -7.07
C SER A 63 13.08 -5.89 -5.98
N ARG A 64 14.03 -5.16 -5.37
CA ARG A 64 14.90 -5.68 -4.30
C ARG A 64 14.22 -5.78 -2.93
N GLU A 65 13.05 -5.16 -2.76
CA GLU A 65 12.35 -5.02 -1.48
C GLU A 65 11.48 -6.25 -1.21
N TRP A 66 12.08 -7.45 -1.16
CA TRP A 66 11.35 -8.74 -1.16
C TRP A 66 10.36 -8.93 -0.01
N ILE A 67 10.54 -8.23 1.12
CA ILE A 67 9.58 -8.27 2.22
C ILE A 67 8.24 -7.62 1.85
N SER A 68 8.21 -6.64 0.94
CA SER A 68 6.98 -5.98 0.51
C SER A 68 5.99 -6.97 -0.15
N PRO A 69 6.35 -7.70 -1.23
CA PRO A 69 5.46 -8.74 -1.79
C PRO A 69 5.11 -9.83 -0.78
N ALA A 70 6.02 -10.21 0.12
CA ALA A 70 5.75 -11.22 1.15
C ALA A 70 4.68 -10.75 2.15
N THR A 71 4.71 -9.47 2.54
CA THR A 71 3.71 -8.85 3.41
C THR A 71 2.36 -8.69 2.73
N VAL A 72 2.33 -8.22 1.48
CA VAL A 72 1.07 -8.08 0.71
C VAL A 72 0.37 -9.44 0.52
N ASN A 73 1.13 -10.49 0.22
CA ASN A 73 0.58 -11.86 0.14
C ASN A 73 0.12 -12.38 1.51
N TYR A 74 0.78 -12.03 2.61
CA TYR A 74 0.31 -12.41 3.94
C TYR A 74 -1.02 -11.76 4.30
N ILE A 75 -1.17 -10.46 4.04
CA ILE A 75 -2.43 -9.73 4.27
C ILE A 75 -3.56 -10.38 3.45
N THR A 76 -3.29 -10.71 2.18
CA THR A 76 -4.22 -11.44 1.31
C THR A 76 -4.72 -12.73 1.96
N ASN A 77 -3.79 -13.53 2.50
CA ASN A 77 -4.15 -14.78 3.16
C ASN A 77 -5.01 -14.53 4.39
N GLU A 78 -4.62 -13.60 5.26
CA GLU A 78 -5.39 -13.28 6.47
C GLU A 78 -6.81 -12.84 6.16
N LEU A 79 -7.03 -12.05 5.10
CA LEU A 79 -8.36 -11.63 4.67
C LEU A 79 -9.26 -12.80 4.24
N LEU A 80 -8.70 -13.95 3.87
CA LEU A 80 -9.42 -15.15 3.43
C LEU A 80 -9.55 -16.21 4.51
N THR A 81 -8.55 -16.34 5.38
CA THR A 81 -8.41 -17.50 6.28
C THR A 81 -8.45 -17.16 7.76
N SER A 82 -8.36 -15.89 8.15
CA SER A 82 -8.21 -15.52 9.57
C SER A 82 -9.50 -15.73 10.35
N ASP A 83 -9.38 -16.29 11.56
CA ASP A 83 -10.48 -16.42 12.50
C ASP A 83 -10.67 -15.19 13.40
N ASN A 84 -9.77 -14.22 13.31
CA ASN A 84 -9.84 -12.97 14.07
C ASN A 84 -11.05 -12.12 13.60
N GLU A 85 -11.88 -11.67 14.55
CA GLU A 85 -13.11 -10.93 14.26
C GLU A 85 -12.86 -9.55 13.62
N GLU A 86 -11.75 -8.88 13.94
CA GLU A 86 -11.38 -7.60 13.32
C GLU A 86 -10.94 -7.82 11.87
N THR A 87 -10.18 -8.89 11.59
CA THR A 87 -9.83 -9.29 10.22
C THR A 87 -11.06 -9.66 9.42
N LYS A 88 -11.99 -10.45 9.97
CA LYS A 88 -13.28 -10.76 9.33
C LYS A 88 -14.09 -9.51 9.07
N PHE A 89 -14.14 -8.59 10.05
CA PHE A 89 -14.79 -7.30 9.87
C PHE A 89 -14.19 -6.55 8.66
N ALA A 90 -12.87 -6.46 8.59
CA ALA A 90 -12.16 -5.78 7.52
C ALA A 90 -12.39 -6.43 6.15
N ALA A 91 -12.32 -7.76 6.06
CA ALA A 91 -12.60 -8.51 4.83
C ALA A 91 -14.05 -8.35 4.36
N HIS A 92 -15.03 -8.39 5.26
CA HIS A 92 -16.45 -8.35 4.91
C HIS A 92 -17.01 -6.95 4.62
N ASN A 93 -16.36 -5.87 5.09
CA ASN A 93 -16.87 -4.51 4.96
C ASN A 93 -16.22 -3.69 3.83
N PHE A 94 -15.06 -4.13 3.33
CA PHE A 94 -14.34 -3.44 2.26
C PHE A 94 -14.08 -4.36 1.07
N ASP A 95 -13.99 -3.76 -0.12
CA ASP A 95 -13.43 -4.43 -1.28
C ASP A 95 -11.91 -4.23 -1.26
N TRP A 96 -11.15 -5.31 -1.37
CA TRP A 96 -9.69 -5.26 -1.38
C TRP A 96 -9.18 -5.47 -2.79
N TYR A 97 -8.42 -4.52 -3.31
CA TYR A 97 -7.71 -4.64 -4.58
C TYR A 97 -6.23 -4.74 -4.28
N ILE A 98 -5.61 -5.85 -4.65
CA ILE A 98 -4.29 -6.23 -4.15
C ILE A 98 -3.38 -6.60 -5.31
N PHE A 99 -2.26 -5.89 -5.43
CA PHE A 99 -1.20 -6.15 -6.41
C PHE A 99 0.12 -6.43 -5.70
N PRO A 100 0.47 -7.71 -5.44
CA PRO A 100 1.67 -8.05 -4.68
C PRO A 100 2.99 -7.68 -5.37
N VAL A 101 3.03 -7.65 -6.70
CA VAL A 101 4.22 -7.32 -7.49
C VAL A 101 3.84 -6.41 -8.65
N THR A 102 4.11 -5.11 -8.53
CA THR A 102 3.84 -4.12 -9.58
C THR A 102 5.00 -3.93 -10.57
N ASN A 103 6.21 -4.40 -10.23
CA ASN A 103 7.37 -4.46 -11.12
C ASN A 103 7.81 -5.92 -11.39
N PRO A 104 7.04 -6.68 -12.20
CA PRO A 104 7.31 -8.11 -12.39
C PRO A 104 8.67 -8.37 -13.05
N ASP A 105 9.11 -7.50 -13.97
CA ASP A 105 10.37 -7.69 -14.68
C ASP A 105 11.58 -7.48 -13.77
N GLY A 106 11.57 -6.39 -12.99
CA GLY A 106 12.59 -6.14 -11.99
C GLY A 106 12.59 -7.26 -10.95
N TYR A 107 11.42 -7.73 -10.51
CA TYR A 107 11.31 -8.78 -9.49
C TYR A 107 11.95 -10.08 -9.96
N VAL A 108 11.63 -10.53 -11.18
CA VAL A 108 12.29 -11.70 -11.80
C VAL A 108 13.81 -11.49 -11.88
N TRP A 109 14.25 -10.32 -12.37
CA TRP A 109 15.67 -10.00 -12.46
C TRP A 109 16.38 -10.05 -11.10
N SER A 110 15.70 -9.66 -10.03
CA SER A 110 16.24 -9.71 -8.67
C SER A 110 16.41 -11.13 -8.12
N PHE A 111 15.61 -12.09 -8.58
CA PHE A 111 15.74 -13.51 -8.21
C PHE A 111 16.80 -14.23 -9.03
N GLU A 112 16.89 -13.92 -10.31
CA GLU A 112 17.64 -14.72 -11.26
C GLU A 112 19.03 -14.16 -11.58
N ASN A 113 19.23 -12.84 -11.44
CA ASN A 113 20.43 -12.17 -11.95
C ASN A 113 21.06 -11.25 -10.90
N PHE A 114 20.37 -10.18 -10.49
CA PHE A 114 20.95 -9.18 -9.59
C PHE A 114 20.01 -8.83 -8.44
N ARG A 115 20.29 -9.43 -7.28
CA ARG A 115 19.49 -9.30 -6.06
C ARG A 115 19.19 -7.86 -5.61
N MET A 116 20.09 -6.93 -5.88
CA MET A 116 19.95 -5.51 -5.48
C MET A 116 19.32 -4.63 -6.56
N TRP A 117 18.78 -5.22 -7.64
CA TRP A 117 18.08 -4.46 -8.68
C TRP A 117 16.82 -3.80 -8.12
N ARG A 118 16.62 -2.51 -8.41
CA ARG A 118 15.48 -1.70 -7.93
C ARG A 118 14.45 -1.41 -9.02
N LYS A 119 14.93 -0.95 -10.17
CA LYS A 119 14.16 -0.34 -11.27
C LYS A 119 13.34 -1.39 -12.05
N ASN A 120 12.56 -0.96 -13.06
CA ASN A 120 12.07 -1.91 -14.07
C ASN A 120 13.21 -2.39 -15.00
N ARG A 121 12.88 -3.04 -16.12
CA ARG A 121 13.88 -3.64 -17.04
C ARG A 121 13.96 -3.02 -18.43
N ARG A 122 13.33 -1.87 -18.64
CA ARG A 122 13.39 -1.17 -19.93
C ARG A 122 14.83 -0.76 -20.31
N PRO A 123 15.35 -1.10 -21.50
CA PRO A 123 16.63 -0.60 -22.00
C PRO A 123 16.60 0.91 -22.27
N VAL A 124 17.66 1.63 -21.87
CA VAL A 124 17.84 3.07 -22.07
C VAL A 124 19.29 3.35 -22.46
N GLY A 125 19.59 3.31 -23.76
CA GLY A 125 20.97 3.38 -24.26
C GLY A 125 21.78 2.19 -23.76
N GLU A 126 22.88 2.45 -23.07
CA GLU A 126 23.73 1.42 -22.43
C GLU A 126 23.25 1.03 -21.02
N HIS A 127 22.22 1.72 -20.50
CA HIS A 127 21.66 1.49 -19.17
C HIS A 127 20.32 0.76 -19.24
N PHE A 128 19.82 0.34 -18.08
CA PHE A 128 18.52 -0.31 -17.95
C PHE A 128 17.75 0.27 -16.78
N GLY A 129 16.45 0.32 -16.95
CA GLY A 129 15.46 0.54 -15.91
C GLY A 129 15.19 2.01 -15.60
N ILE A 130 13.94 2.26 -15.23
CA ILE A 130 13.41 3.49 -14.67
C ILE A 130 12.95 3.18 -13.23
N ASP A 131 13.16 4.12 -12.31
CA ASP A 131 12.55 4.08 -10.99
C ASP A 131 11.05 4.33 -11.12
N LEU A 132 10.26 3.26 -10.98
CA LEU A 132 8.81 3.33 -11.12
C LEU A 132 8.15 4.20 -10.04
N ASN A 133 8.80 4.43 -8.90
CA ASN A 133 8.30 5.36 -7.88
C ASN A 133 8.84 6.80 -8.05
N ARG A 134 9.36 7.12 -9.24
CA ARG A 134 9.67 8.48 -9.72
C ARG A 134 9.00 8.79 -11.08
N ASN A 135 8.18 7.87 -11.59
CA ASN A 135 7.61 7.93 -12.93
C ASN A 135 6.10 8.27 -12.92
N TRP A 136 5.54 8.76 -11.82
CA TRP A 136 4.13 9.18 -11.75
C TRP A 136 3.98 10.67 -12.06
N ASP A 137 2.83 11.07 -12.61
CA ASP A 137 2.52 12.46 -12.96
C ASP A 137 2.11 13.31 -11.75
N ASN A 138 3.01 13.40 -10.78
CA ASN A 138 2.83 14.26 -9.63
C ASN A 138 4.15 14.96 -9.28
N ASN A 139 4.20 16.27 -9.49
CA ASN A 139 5.41 17.08 -9.27
C ASN A 139 6.66 16.44 -9.94
N TRP A 140 6.49 15.81 -11.10
CA TRP A 140 7.52 14.97 -11.71
C TRP A 140 8.83 15.74 -11.94
N MET A 141 9.96 15.13 -11.52
CA MET A 141 11.30 15.71 -11.61
C MET A 141 11.51 17.03 -10.84
N VAL A 142 10.60 17.42 -9.93
CA VAL A 142 10.77 18.63 -9.10
C VAL A 142 11.84 18.41 -8.04
N GLU A 143 11.77 17.32 -7.27
CA GLU A 143 12.75 16.97 -6.23
C GLU A 143 12.94 15.45 -6.09
N GLY A 144 14.15 15.04 -5.69
CA GLY A 144 14.45 13.65 -5.31
C GLY A 144 14.41 12.63 -6.44
N ALA A 145 14.57 13.05 -7.69
CA ALA A 145 14.60 12.22 -8.88
C ALA A 145 15.76 12.61 -9.82
N SER A 146 16.18 11.70 -10.69
CA SER A 146 17.32 11.89 -11.59
C SER A 146 16.91 11.80 -13.06
N SER A 147 17.54 12.61 -13.91
CA SER A 147 17.48 12.50 -15.38
C SER A 147 18.61 11.64 -15.98
N ASN A 148 19.53 11.14 -15.15
CA ASN A 148 20.63 10.29 -15.59
C ASN A 148 20.22 8.80 -15.55
N PRO A 149 20.17 8.09 -16.71
CA PRO A 149 19.76 6.69 -16.78
C PRO A 149 20.62 5.70 -15.97
N ALA A 150 21.85 6.08 -15.63
CA ALA A 150 22.75 5.26 -14.81
C ALA A 150 22.35 5.21 -13.33
N ARG A 151 21.46 6.10 -12.88
CA ARG A 151 21.10 6.22 -11.47
C ARG A 151 19.92 5.31 -11.09
N ASP A 152 19.89 4.92 -9.82
CA ASP A 152 18.81 4.12 -9.22
C ASP A 152 17.48 4.89 -9.12
N ASP A 153 17.55 6.23 -9.08
CA ASP A 153 16.43 7.17 -8.99
C ASP A 153 16.10 7.84 -10.35
N TYR A 154 16.49 7.22 -11.47
CA TYR A 154 16.19 7.72 -12.81
C TYR A 154 14.67 7.71 -13.08
N ALA A 155 14.09 8.88 -13.37
CA ALA A 155 12.63 9.08 -13.42
C ALA A 155 11.95 8.69 -14.74
N GLY A 156 12.73 8.36 -15.77
CA GLY A 156 12.23 8.13 -17.13
C GLY A 156 12.24 9.40 -17.98
N ALA A 157 11.67 9.31 -19.18
CA ALA A 157 11.69 10.41 -20.15
C ALA A 157 10.55 11.43 -19.94
N GLU A 158 9.44 10.96 -19.36
CA GLU A 158 8.23 11.73 -19.06
C GLU A 158 7.42 10.97 -17.98
N PRO A 159 6.46 11.62 -17.30
CA PRO A 159 5.53 10.92 -16.43
C PRO A 159 4.81 9.80 -17.17
N PHE A 160 4.64 8.66 -16.52
CA PHE A 160 4.01 7.45 -17.08
C PHE A 160 4.66 6.95 -18.37
N SER A 161 5.97 7.21 -18.56
CA SER A 161 6.73 6.65 -19.69
C SER A 161 6.83 5.13 -19.65
N GLU A 162 6.69 4.54 -18.46
CA GLU A 162 6.80 3.11 -18.26
C GLU A 162 5.43 2.43 -18.31
N PRO A 163 5.31 1.29 -19.03
CA PRO A 163 4.02 0.62 -19.17
C PRO A 163 3.47 0.17 -17.81
N GLU A 164 4.34 -0.17 -16.85
CA GLU A 164 3.91 -0.59 -15.51
C GLU A 164 3.20 0.52 -14.72
N THR A 165 3.77 1.73 -14.67
CA THR A 165 3.15 2.86 -13.96
C THR A 165 1.94 3.38 -14.72
N LYS A 166 2.01 3.46 -16.04
CA LYS A 166 0.90 3.92 -16.88
C LYS A 166 -0.34 3.05 -16.68
N SER A 167 -0.23 1.75 -16.92
CA SER A 167 -1.40 0.86 -16.86
C SER A 167 -1.96 0.73 -15.45
N LEU A 168 -1.08 0.73 -14.44
CA LEU A 168 -1.50 0.68 -13.04
C LEU A 168 -2.23 1.97 -12.63
N SER A 169 -1.75 3.14 -13.06
CA SER A 169 -2.43 4.41 -12.80
C SER A 169 -3.82 4.48 -13.44
N GLU A 170 -3.95 4.00 -14.68
CA GLU A 170 -5.22 3.89 -15.39
C GLU A 170 -6.19 2.93 -14.66
N PHE A 171 -5.67 1.79 -14.17
CA PHE A 171 -6.44 0.86 -13.36
C PHE A 171 -6.95 1.52 -12.06
N ILE A 172 -6.06 2.17 -11.30
CA ILE A 172 -6.42 2.81 -10.03
C ILE A 172 -7.44 3.94 -10.28
N ALA A 173 -7.23 4.77 -11.31
CA ALA A 173 -8.16 5.82 -11.69
C ALA A 173 -9.55 5.27 -12.03
N SER A 174 -9.64 4.11 -12.71
CA SER A 174 -10.92 3.49 -13.07
C SER A 174 -11.81 3.12 -11.87
N ILE A 175 -11.23 3.03 -10.67
CA ILE A 175 -11.94 2.75 -9.42
C ILE A 175 -11.75 3.84 -8.36
N GLY A 176 -11.08 4.96 -8.70
CA GLY A 176 -10.58 5.97 -7.77
C GLY A 176 -11.65 6.53 -6.82
N ASP A 177 -12.84 6.83 -7.34
CA ASP A 177 -13.99 7.34 -6.57
C ASP A 177 -14.42 6.42 -5.42
N ARG A 178 -14.04 5.13 -5.48
CA ARG A 178 -14.36 4.13 -4.45
C ARG A 178 -13.22 3.90 -3.46
N ILE A 179 -12.01 4.34 -3.75
CA ILE A 179 -10.85 4.12 -2.89
C ILE A 179 -10.92 5.08 -1.70
N ASP A 180 -11.03 4.52 -0.50
CA ASP A 180 -10.94 5.29 0.75
C ASP A 180 -9.55 5.21 1.38
N MET A 181 -8.84 4.12 1.11
CA MET A 181 -7.49 3.88 1.63
C MET A 181 -6.60 3.26 0.56
N TYR A 182 -5.42 3.84 0.36
CA TYR A 182 -4.35 3.31 -0.49
C TYR A 182 -3.11 3.04 0.35
N LEU A 183 -2.58 1.82 0.27
CA LEU A 183 -1.42 1.36 1.00
C LEU A 183 -0.35 0.87 0.01
N SER A 184 0.76 1.60 -0.07
CA SER A 184 1.96 1.18 -0.78
C SER A 184 2.93 0.51 0.19
N PHE A 185 3.52 -0.62 -0.21
CA PHE A 185 4.48 -1.35 0.60
C PHE A 185 5.88 -1.32 -0.03
N HIS A 186 6.83 -0.82 0.74
CA HIS A 186 8.24 -0.70 0.45
C HIS A 186 9.08 -1.30 1.58
N SER A 187 10.39 -1.38 1.39
CA SER A 187 11.33 -1.55 2.49
C SER A 187 12.65 -0.86 2.14
N TYR A 188 13.49 -0.48 3.09
CA TYR A 188 13.40 -0.65 4.54
C TYR A 188 13.53 0.73 5.18
N SER A 189 13.15 0.86 6.46
CA SER A 189 13.52 1.96 7.39
C SER A 189 12.57 2.06 8.59
N GLN A 190 11.57 1.18 8.69
CA GLN A 190 10.53 1.22 9.71
C GLN A 190 9.84 2.58 9.75
N MET A 191 9.18 2.93 8.65
CA MET A 191 8.42 4.19 8.54
C MET A 191 7.02 3.94 8.00
N LEU A 192 6.07 4.74 8.44
CA LEU A 192 4.75 4.90 7.83
C LEU A 192 4.68 6.33 7.28
N LEU A 193 4.90 6.46 5.98
CA LEU A 193 4.99 7.74 5.29
C LEU A 193 3.61 8.17 4.79
N LEU A 194 3.39 9.48 4.81
CA LEU A 194 2.21 10.17 4.29
C LEU A 194 2.59 11.02 3.09
N PRO A 195 1.68 11.29 2.15
CA PRO A 195 1.84 12.41 1.24
C PRO A 195 1.97 13.74 2.02
N PHE A 196 2.72 14.74 1.54
CA PHE A 196 3.42 14.77 0.24
C PHE A 196 4.94 14.66 0.41
N GLY A 197 5.63 14.30 -0.66
CA GLY A 197 7.09 14.28 -0.76
C GLY A 197 7.70 15.56 -1.33
N ASN A 198 6.91 16.49 -1.84
CA ASN A 198 7.39 17.78 -2.37
C ASN A 198 7.51 18.89 -1.30
N THR A 199 6.95 18.72 -0.10
CA THR A 199 6.96 19.74 0.95
C THR A 199 6.77 19.16 2.35
N THR A 200 7.33 19.82 3.36
CA THR A 200 7.08 19.49 4.77
C THR A 200 5.81 20.13 5.32
N ALA A 201 5.12 20.98 4.54
CA ALA A 201 3.88 21.61 4.96
C ALA A 201 2.77 20.57 5.21
N PRO A 202 1.96 20.72 6.28
CA PRO A 202 0.86 19.82 6.58
C PRO A 202 -0.33 20.07 5.63
N LEU A 203 -0.29 19.48 4.44
CA LEU A 203 -1.33 19.65 3.40
C LEU A 203 -2.48 18.64 3.54
N ALA A 204 -3.60 18.94 2.88
CA ALA A 204 -4.81 18.11 2.89
C ALA A 204 -5.27 17.76 4.33
N ASN A 205 -5.54 16.49 4.62
CA ASN A 205 -5.93 15.98 5.94
C ASN A 205 -4.73 15.41 6.72
N TYR A 206 -3.53 15.98 6.56
CA TYR A 206 -2.29 15.51 7.18
C TYR A 206 -2.44 15.23 8.68
N HIS A 207 -3.07 16.12 9.44
CA HIS A 207 -3.19 15.95 10.90
C HIS A 207 -3.98 14.70 11.28
N ASP A 208 -5.12 14.46 10.63
CA ASP A 208 -5.91 13.24 10.87
C ASP A 208 -5.12 11.99 10.44
N ALA A 209 -4.57 12.01 9.23
CA ALA A 209 -3.85 10.86 8.67
C ALA A 209 -2.63 10.49 9.53
N ARG A 210 -1.94 11.49 10.08
CA ARG A 210 -0.81 11.31 11.00
C ARG A 210 -1.24 10.75 12.34
N GLU A 211 -2.30 11.27 12.95
CA GLU A 211 -2.79 10.75 14.24
C GLU A 211 -3.29 9.30 14.09
N ILE A 212 -4.02 8.99 13.03
CA ILE A 212 -4.42 7.62 12.67
C ILE A 212 -3.16 6.73 12.52
N GLY A 213 -2.17 7.21 11.77
CA GLY A 213 -0.92 6.49 11.54
C GLY A 213 -0.12 6.22 12.81
N ILE A 214 -0.02 7.20 13.72
CA ILE A 214 0.66 7.04 15.02
C ILE A 214 -0.01 5.96 15.86
N ARG A 215 -1.36 5.93 15.89
CA ARG A 215 -2.11 4.88 16.60
C ARG A 215 -1.82 3.51 16.01
N ALA A 216 -1.82 3.39 14.68
CA ALA A 216 -1.49 2.15 13.98
C ALA A 216 -0.06 1.67 14.26
N MET A 217 0.92 2.56 14.27
CA MET A 217 2.31 2.21 14.63
C MET A 217 2.45 1.87 16.11
N GLY A 218 1.63 2.46 16.98
CA GLY A 218 1.46 2.03 18.36
C GLY A 218 1.02 0.57 18.46
N ALA A 219 -0.03 0.17 17.73
CA ALA A 219 -0.52 -1.21 17.69
C ALA A 219 0.52 -2.18 17.12
N LEU A 220 1.20 -1.80 16.03
CA LEU A 220 2.31 -2.56 15.45
C LEU A 220 3.37 -2.90 16.51
N SER A 221 3.76 -1.92 17.31
CA SER A 221 4.85 -2.07 18.27
C SER A 221 4.55 -3.05 19.41
N VAL A 222 3.29 -3.39 19.67
CA VAL A 222 2.89 -4.20 20.85
C VAL A 222 3.52 -5.59 20.83
N LYS A 223 3.56 -6.24 19.66
CA LYS A 223 3.92 -7.67 19.57
C LYS A 223 5.42 -7.91 19.71
N TYR A 224 6.24 -7.05 19.09
CA TYR A 224 7.69 -7.25 19.00
C TYR A 224 8.53 -6.04 19.40
N GLY A 225 7.90 -4.94 19.83
CA GLY A 225 8.60 -3.71 20.22
C GLY A 225 9.16 -2.89 19.06
N THR A 226 8.86 -3.27 17.81
CA THR A 226 9.39 -2.59 16.61
C THR A 226 8.86 -1.16 16.53
N GLN A 227 9.77 -0.20 16.44
CA GLN A 227 9.42 1.22 16.41
C GLN A 227 9.41 1.74 14.98
N TYR A 228 8.26 2.27 14.57
CA TYR A 228 8.10 2.95 13.29
C TYR A 228 7.99 4.47 13.49
N ARG A 229 8.53 5.23 12.54
CA ARG A 229 8.35 6.69 12.46
C ARG A 229 7.20 7.02 11.52
N THR A 230 6.44 8.08 11.82
CA THR A 230 5.30 8.51 11.00
C THR A 230 5.32 10.00 10.73
N GLY A 231 5.07 10.36 9.48
CA GLY A 231 5.01 11.74 9.01
C GLY A 231 4.90 11.79 7.49
N ASN A 232 4.85 12.98 6.92
CA ASN A 232 4.94 13.14 5.46
C ASN A 232 6.31 12.67 4.94
N ILE A 233 6.37 12.36 3.65
CA ILE A 233 7.58 11.86 3.00
C ILE A 233 8.72 12.88 3.21
N ALA A 234 8.50 14.14 2.88
CA ALA A 234 9.54 15.18 2.96
C ALA A 234 10.17 15.31 4.36
N GLU A 235 9.36 15.24 5.43
CA GLU A 235 9.83 15.42 6.81
C GLU A 235 10.46 14.14 7.41
N THR A 236 10.00 12.97 6.97
CA THR A 236 10.37 11.69 7.61
C THR A 236 11.52 11.00 6.89
N ILE A 237 11.62 11.16 5.57
CA ILE A 237 12.66 10.57 4.74
C ILE A 237 13.55 11.65 4.09
N TYR A 238 13.04 12.35 3.08
CA TYR A 238 13.65 13.43 2.30
C TYR A 238 12.66 13.89 1.22
N LEU A 239 12.94 15.00 0.53
CA LEU A 239 12.12 15.48 -0.59
C LEU A 239 12.16 14.49 -1.77
N ALA A 240 11.01 13.97 -2.19
CA ALA A 240 10.88 13.00 -3.27
C ALA A 240 9.56 13.18 -4.01
N THR A 241 9.62 13.31 -5.33
CA THR A 241 8.46 13.57 -6.19
C THR A 241 8.31 12.53 -7.29
N GLY A 242 7.18 12.52 -8.00
CA GLY A 242 6.87 11.51 -9.02
C GLY A 242 6.51 10.13 -8.45
N GLY A 243 6.09 10.06 -7.18
CA GLY A 243 5.71 8.82 -6.51
C GLY A 243 4.20 8.52 -6.58
N SER A 244 3.84 7.25 -6.40
CA SER A 244 2.45 6.77 -6.50
C SER A 244 1.53 7.40 -5.45
N VAL A 245 1.97 7.47 -4.20
CA VAL A 245 1.16 7.95 -3.07
C VAL A 245 0.77 9.43 -3.20
N ASP A 246 1.67 10.28 -3.68
CA ASP A 246 1.36 11.70 -3.90
C ASP A 246 0.36 11.86 -5.03
N TRP A 247 0.55 11.12 -6.14
CA TRP A 247 -0.38 11.12 -7.27
C TRP A 247 -1.78 10.62 -6.86
N VAL A 248 -1.87 9.50 -6.13
CA VAL A 248 -3.16 8.96 -5.65
C VAL A 248 -3.85 9.96 -4.72
N LYS A 249 -3.09 10.65 -3.87
CA LYS A 249 -3.63 11.65 -2.95
C LYS A 249 -4.12 12.91 -3.67
N GLU A 250 -3.32 13.41 -4.61
CA GLU A 250 -3.59 14.67 -5.29
C GLU A 250 -4.57 14.52 -6.43
N GLU A 251 -4.40 13.56 -7.33
CA GLU A 251 -5.23 13.43 -8.53
C GLU A 251 -6.56 12.74 -8.24
N LEU A 252 -6.52 11.64 -7.48
CA LEU A 252 -7.71 10.84 -7.18
C LEU A 252 -8.43 11.24 -5.88
N LYS A 253 -7.85 12.19 -5.13
CA LYS A 253 -8.40 12.70 -3.86
C LYS A 253 -8.68 11.60 -2.83
N VAL A 254 -7.92 10.50 -2.85
CA VAL A 254 -8.09 9.40 -1.89
C VAL A 254 -7.88 9.93 -0.47
N PRO A 255 -8.82 9.69 0.48
CA PRO A 255 -8.77 10.26 1.81
C PRO A 255 -7.54 9.82 2.63
N LEU A 256 -7.25 8.53 2.65
CA LEU A 256 -6.14 7.97 3.43
C LEU A 256 -5.14 7.29 2.50
N VAL A 257 -3.91 7.78 2.50
CA VAL A 257 -2.83 7.26 1.65
C VAL A 257 -1.59 7.11 2.51
N TYR A 258 -1.02 5.91 2.51
CA TYR A 258 0.16 5.58 3.30
C TYR A 258 1.18 4.79 2.48
N CYS A 259 2.45 4.99 2.77
CA CYS A 259 3.57 4.20 2.26
C CYS A 259 4.33 3.57 3.45
N TYR A 260 4.34 2.24 3.54
CA TYR A 260 5.12 1.52 4.52
C TYR A 260 6.55 1.34 4.02
N GLU A 261 7.54 1.78 4.79
CA GLU A 261 8.92 1.30 4.70
C GLU A 261 9.12 0.24 5.79
N LEU A 262 9.02 -1.03 5.40
CA LEU A 262 9.00 -2.18 6.32
C LEU A 262 10.35 -2.40 7.03
N ARG A 263 10.45 -3.50 7.80
CA ARG A 263 11.69 -3.87 8.47
C ARG A 263 12.86 -4.00 7.48
N ASP A 264 14.09 -3.74 7.92
CA ASP A 264 14.53 -3.29 9.24
C ASP A 264 15.06 -1.84 9.24
N ASN A 265 15.95 -1.48 10.16
CA ASN A 265 16.62 -0.17 10.20
C ASN A 265 18.07 -0.22 9.65
N GLY A 266 18.38 -1.18 8.77
CA GLY A 266 19.65 -1.25 8.05
C GLY A 266 20.62 -2.35 8.50
N THR A 267 20.25 -3.21 9.47
CA THR A 267 21.09 -4.36 9.84
C THR A 267 21.18 -5.35 8.69
N TYR A 268 20.04 -5.64 8.06
CA TYR A 268 19.93 -6.49 6.88
C TYR A 268 19.48 -5.68 5.65
N GLY A 269 18.73 -4.60 5.86
CA GLY A 269 18.16 -3.80 4.79
C GLY A 269 17.34 -4.67 3.83
N PHE A 270 17.68 -4.65 2.55
CA PHE A 270 16.94 -5.38 1.53
C PHE A 270 17.09 -6.91 1.60
N VAL A 271 18.08 -7.45 2.33
CA VAL A 271 18.31 -8.91 2.49
C VAL A 271 17.80 -9.43 3.84
N LEU A 272 16.66 -8.90 4.31
CA LEU A 272 16.01 -9.30 5.55
C LEU A 272 15.82 -10.83 5.61
N PRO A 273 16.29 -11.53 6.66
CA PRO A 273 16.25 -12.99 6.74
C PRO A 273 14.82 -13.55 6.68
N PRO A 274 14.58 -14.73 6.08
CA PRO A 274 13.25 -15.33 6.02
C PRO A 274 12.57 -15.52 7.39
N ALA A 275 13.35 -15.74 8.45
CA ALA A 275 12.83 -15.84 9.82
C ALA A 275 12.16 -14.54 10.33
N GLN A 276 12.39 -13.40 9.68
CA GLN A 276 11.76 -12.11 9.99
C GLN A 276 10.46 -11.89 9.20
N ILE A 277 10.15 -12.71 8.19
CA ILE A 277 8.93 -12.55 7.37
C ILE A 277 7.68 -12.62 8.24
N LEU A 278 7.49 -13.71 8.98
CA LEU A 278 6.30 -13.87 9.82
C LEU A 278 6.22 -12.82 10.94
N PRO A 279 7.29 -12.51 11.71
CA PRO A 279 7.26 -11.42 12.68
C PRO A 279 6.88 -10.05 12.09
N ASN A 280 7.49 -9.66 10.96
CA ASN A 280 7.13 -8.43 10.25
C ASN A 280 5.66 -8.42 9.83
N ASN A 281 5.19 -9.53 9.26
CA ASN A 281 3.83 -9.62 8.74
C ASN A 281 2.77 -9.57 9.85
N LEU A 282 3.03 -10.23 10.98
CA LEU A 282 2.14 -10.25 12.13
C LEU A 282 1.95 -8.85 12.74
N GLU A 283 3.01 -8.06 12.89
CA GLU A 283 2.89 -6.70 13.44
C GLU A 283 2.30 -5.71 12.42
N VAL A 284 2.60 -5.89 11.13
CA VAL A 284 1.99 -5.06 10.08
C VAL A 284 0.49 -5.31 9.98
N MET A 285 0.05 -6.56 10.12
CA MET A 285 -1.38 -6.88 10.15
C MET A 285 -2.09 -6.19 11.32
N ASP A 286 -1.52 -6.22 12.53
CA ASP A 286 -2.07 -5.50 13.69
C ASP A 286 -2.20 -3.99 13.37
N SER A 287 -1.22 -3.41 12.66
CA SER A 287 -1.25 -2.01 12.25
C SER A 287 -2.34 -1.69 11.22
N ILE A 288 -2.61 -2.58 10.27
CA ILE A 288 -3.64 -2.38 9.23
C ILE A 288 -5.03 -2.40 9.85
N LEU A 289 -5.27 -3.32 10.79
CA LEU A 289 -6.53 -3.37 11.53
C LEU A 289 -6.75 -2.09 12.34
N GLU A 290 -5.69 -1.59 13.00
CA GLU A 290 -5.75 -0.33 13.74
C GLU A 290 -5.93 0.90 12.82
N LEU A 291 -5.31 0.92 11.63
CA LEU A 291 -5.56 1.97 10.61
C LEU A 291 -7.06 2.02 10.27
N ILE A 292 -7.67 0.87 9.98
CA ILE A 292 -9.10 0.79 9.65
C ILE A 292 -9.96 1.23 10.82
N PHE A 293 -9.65 0.77 12.03
CA PHE A 293 -10.39 1.13 13.24
C PHE A 293 -10.36 2.64 13.51
N GLN A 294 -9.16 3.25 13.50
CA GLN A 294 -8.98 4.66 13.78
C GLN A 294 -9.54 5.54 12.67
N ALA A 295 -9.33 5.17 11.40
CA ALA A 295 -9.94 5.85 10.26
C ALA A 295 -11.45 6.01 10.42
N ARG A 296 -12.14 4.93 10.84
CA ARG A 296 -13.59 4.96 11.11
C ARG A 296 -13.97 5.89 12.24
N ARG A 297 -13.16 5.96 13.31
CA ARG A 297 -13.38 6.91 14.42
C ARG A 297 -13.22 8.37 14.00
N PHE A 298 -12.33 8.63 13.05
CA PHE A 298 -12.10 9.96 12.48
C PHE A 298 -13.07 10.31 11.35
N GLY A 299 -14.04 9.45 11.03
CA GLY A 299 -15.04 9.72 10.00
C GLY A 299 -14.66 9.28 8.58
N TYR A 300 -13.52 8.62 8.41
CA TYR A 300 -13.11 7.97 7.15
C TYR A 300 -13.65 6.53 7.08
N LEU A 301 -13.49 5.86 5.93
CA LEU A 301 -13.88 4.45 5.73
C LEU A 301 -15.31 4.13 6.22
N GLN A 302 -16.24 5.08 6.06
CA GLN A 302 -17.63 4.86 6.41
C GLN A 302 -18.21 3.85 5.41
N SER A 303 -18.60 2.68 5.91
CA SER A 303 -19.33 1.73 5.08
C SER A 303 -20.64 2.39 4.63
N SER A 304 -21.07 2.06 3.40
CA SER A 304 -22.29 2.60 2.77
C SER A 304 -23.60 2.26 3.50
N GLY A 305 -23.55 1.79 4.75
CA GLY A 305 -24.69 1.31 5.53
C GLY A 305 -24.84 1.83 6.96
N TYR A 306 -23.91 2.63 7.51
CA TYR A 306 -24.11 3.23 8.84
C TYR A 306 -23.56 4.65 8.90
N SER A 307 -24.38 5.63 8.51
CA SER A 307 -24.20 6.99 8.98
C SER A 307 -24.34 6.99 10.50
N VAL A 308 -23.25 7.24 11.23
CA VAL A 308 -23.31 7.52 12.66
C VAL A 308 -23.89 8.93 12.84
N ASN A 309 -25.20 9.06 12.63
CA ASN A 309 -25.99 10.23 13.00
C ASN A 309 -26.86 9.98 14.25
N ALA A 310 -26.64 8.86 14.96
CA ALA A 310 -27.44 8.52 16.13
C ALA A 310 -26.85 9.06 17.45
N SER A 311 -25.54 9.21 17.58
CA SER A 311 -24.93 9.40 18.91
C SER A 311 -25.04 10.82 19.47
N LEU A 312 -25.11 11.86 18.63
CA LEU A 312 -25.32 13.24 19.12
C LEU A 312 -26.79 13.55 19.40
N VAL A 313 -27.72 13.00 18.62
CA VAL A 313 -29.15 13.29 18.77
C VAL A 313 -29.70 12.72 20.08
N PHE A 314 -29.25 11.53 20.50
CA PHE A 314 -29.67 10.95 21.78
C PHE A 314 -29.09 11.68 23.00
N ILE A 315 -27.86 12.20 22.92
CA ILE A 315 -27.25 12.97 24.02
C ILE A 315 -27.93 14.33 24.17
N VAL A 316 -28.26 15.02 23.07
CA VAL A 316 -28.97 16.31 23.10
C VAL A 316 -30.42 16.12 23.56
N ALA A 317 -31.11 15.07 23.12
CA ALA A 317 -32.47 14.77 23.57
C ALA A 317 -32.54 14.40 25.06
N ALA A 318 -31.55 13.63 25.58
CA ALA A 318 -31.48 13.29 26.99
C ALA A 318 -31.14 14.50 27.89
N LEU A 319 -30.33 15.44 27.39
CA LEU A 319 -30.04 16.69 28.09
C LEU A 319 -31.25 17.64 28.08
N LEU A 320 -31.96 17.77 26.96
CA LEU A 320 -33.17 18.60 26.87
C LEU A 320 -34.33 18.07 27.71
N ALA A 321 -34.51 16.75 27.80
CA ALA A 321 -35.52 16.14 28.66
C ALA A 321 -35.27 16.40 30.16
N LYS A 322 -34.00 16.61 30.55
CA LYS A 322 -33.62 16.91 31.93
C LYS A 322 -33.82 18.38 32.31
N PHE A 323 -33.79 19.30 31.33
CA PHE A 323 -34.05 20.73 31.53
C PHE A 323 -35.53 21.11 31.49
N LEU A 324 -36.42 20.20 31.08
CA LEU A 324 -37.87 20.42 31.03
C LEU A 324 -38.61 19.79 32.23
N GLN A 325 -37.89 19.29 33.23
CA GLN A 325 -38.44 18.69 34.46
C GLN A 325 -38.13 19.51 35.73
N ASP A 326 -37.51 20.69 35.59
CA ASP A 326 -37.30 21.69 36.65
C ASP A 326 -38.15 22.95 36.38
#